data_AF-A0A972UM79-F1
#
_entry.id   AF-A0A972UM79-F1
#
_cell.length_a   1.000
_cell.length_b   1.000
_cell.length_c   1.000
_cell.angle_alpha   90.00
_cell.angle_beta   90.00
_cell.angle_gamma   90.00
#
_symmetry.space_group_name_H-M   'P 1'
#
loop_
_entity.id
_entity.type
_entity.pdbx_description
1 polymer ?
#
loop_
_entity_poly.entity_id
_entity_poly.type
_entity_poly.pdbx_seq_one_letter_code
_entity_poly.pdbx_strand_id
1 'polypeptide(L)'
;AFEGKHYHFEYVNVWPRPYQKPHPPIWCPSQGSVETIEWAAHPDRKYTYLQAYSPFDSVQRYLDLYRDSAERLYGYTASSEQIAWSTPVYVGETDEAAIAEAAPHMESLFNVFLPKISQTMFFPPGYMSNQSMKNIMAHKRAARGGQVIQDMIDKGIVICGSPDTVRKTIVDRHHRAGFQNLVCMMQFGTLPADLTEKSIRLFTSEVLPGIRGLNDQNYRGFERTNAAAE
;
A
#
# COMPACT_ATOMS: atom_id res chain seq x y z
N ALA A 1 18.75 -28.91 -2.56
CA ALA A 1 17.75 -29.30 -3.57
C ALA A 1 16.44 -28.62 -3.24
N PHE A 2 15.59 -28.38 -4.24
CA PHE A 2 14.23 -27.88 -4.06
C PHE A 2 13.30 -28.76 -4.89
N GLU A 3 12.36 -29.43 -4.24
CA GLU A 3 11.34 -30.27 -4.88
C GLU A 3 9.98 -29.62 -4.64
N GLY A 4 9.49 -28.87 -5.62
CA GLY A 4 8.22 -28.17 -5.55
C GLY A 4 7.27 -28.62 -6.65
N LYS A 5 5.99 -28.28 -6.48
CA LYS A 5 4.93 -28.58 -7.46
C LYS A 5 5.24 -28.04 -8.87
N HIS A 6 5.92 -26.90 -8.97
CA HIS A 6 6.15 -26.19 -10.23
C HIS A 6 7.61 -26.27 -10.71
N TYR A 7 8.55 -26.50 -9.81
CA TYR A 7 9.97 -26.50 -10.12
C TYR A 7 10.67 -27.60 -9.33
N HIS A 8 11.59 -28.28 -9.99
CA HIS A 8 12.45 -29.31 -9.42
C HIS A 8 13.90 -28.96 -9.71
N PHE A 9 14.71 -28.79 -8.67
CA PHE A 9 16.12 -28.42 -8.78
C PHE A 9 16.97 -29.27 -7.85
N GLU A 10 17.88 -30.04 -8.43
CA GLU A 10 18.88 -30.81 -7.71
C GLU A 10 20.23 -30.08 -7.71
N TYR A 11 21.01 -30.25 -6.64
CA TYR A 11 22.40 -29.77 -6.53
C TYR A 11 22.66 -28.27 -6.82
N VAL A 12 21.69 -27.39 -6.53
CA VAL A 12 21.86 -25.93 -6.73
C VAL A 12 22.50 -25.25 -5.51
N ASN A 13 23.51 -24.42 -5.76
CA ASN A 13 24.12 -23.49 -4.80
C ASN A 13 23.82 -22.05 -5.21
N VAL A 14 23.09 -21.30 -4.37
CA VAL A 14 22.80 -19.88 -4.65
C VAL A 14 24.03 -19.03 -4.35
N TRP A 15 24.65 -18.48 -5.41
CA TRP A 15 25.75 -17.53 -5.36
C TRP A 15 25.45 -16.31 -6.24
N PRO A 16 25.80 -15.08 -5.80
CA PRO A 16 26.43 -14.76 -4.52
C PRO A 16 25.48 -14.91 -3.32
N ARG A 17 26.04 -15.06 -2.11
CA ARG A 17 25.26 -15.11 -0.88
C ARG A 17 24.80 -13.70 -0.50
N PRO A 18 23.58 -13.53 0.04
CA PRO A 18 23.15 -12.25 0.56
C PRO A 18 24.06 -11.77 1.71
N TYR A 19 24.30 -10.46 1.73
CA TYR A 19 25.05 -9.80 2.80
C TYR A 19 24.27 -9.84 4.12
N GLN A 20 23.00 -9.42 4.10
CA GLN A 20 22.10 -9.48 5.25
C GLN A 20 21.78 -10.93 5.64
N LYS A 21 21.69 -11.20 6.95
CA LYS A 21 21.36 -12.52 7.52
C LYS A 21 20.02 -12.49 8.25
N PRO A 22 19.21 -13.56 8.16
CA PRO A 22 19.41 -14.74 7.30
C PRO A 22 19.26 -14.43 5.80
N HIS A 23 18.49 -13.40 5.46
CA HIS A 23 18.28 -12.84 4.12
C HIS A 23 17.80 -11.38 4.27
N PRO A 24 17.75 -10.59 3.19
CA PRO A 24 17.11 -9.29 3.20
C PRO A 24 15.62 -9.39 3.60
N PRO A 25 15.00 -8.31 4.11
CA PRO A 25 13.57 -8.28 4.39
C PRO A 25 12.74 -8.65 3.16
N ILE A 26 11.73 -9.49 3.34
CA ILE A 26 10.81 -9.89 2.28
C ILE A 26 9.49 -9.16 2.49
N TRP A 27 9.00 -8.52 1.43
CA TRP A 27 7.76 -7.76 1.42
C TRP A 27 6.74 -8.48 0.54
N CYS A 28 5.49 -8.51 1.00
CA CYS A 28 4.39 -9.13 0.28
C CYS A 28 3.38 -8.05 -0.14
N PRO A 29 3.43 -7.58 -1.41
CA PRO A 29 2.41 -6.68 -1.93
C PRO A 29 1.09 -7.41 -2.12
N SER A 30 -0.01 -6.74 -1.79
CA SER A 30 -1.36 -7.25 -1.98
C SER A 30 -2.34 -6.14 -2.35
N GLN A 31 -3.47 -6.56 -2.90
CA GLN A 31 -4.65 -5.72 -3.16
C GLN A 31 -5.87 -6.25 -2.39
N GLY A 32 -5.67 -6.93 -1.26
CA GLY A 32 -6.74 -7.32 -0.34
C GLY A 32 -7.25 -8.76 -0.41
N SER A 33 -6.42 -9.70 -0.88
CA SER A 33 -6.72 -11.14 -0.81
C SER A 33 -6.44 -11.69 0.60
N VAL A 34 -7.46 -12.29 1.22
CA VAL A 34 -7.34 -12.88 2.57
C VAL A 34 -6.31 -14.01 2.58
N GLU A 35 -6.30 -14.83 1.53
CA GLU A 35 -5.38 -15.96 1.40
C GLU A 35 -3.91 -15.49 1.40
N THR A 36 -3.63 -14.32 0.80
CA THR A 36 -2.28 -13.72 0.81
C THR A 36 -1.93 -13.14 2.18
N ILE A 37 -2.91 -12.53 2.86
CA ILE A 37 -2.72 -11.98 4.21
C ILE A 37 -2.35 -13.10 5.18
N GLU A 38 -3.15 -14.17 5.24
CA GLU A 38 -2.89 -15.31 6.14
C GLU A 38 -1.57 -15.99 5.78
N TRP A 39 -1.26 -16.13 4.48
CA TRP A 39 0.02 -16.68 4.03
C TRP A 39 1.21 -15.82 4.49
N ALA A 40 1.12 -14.49 4.36
CA ALA A 40 2.20 -13.57 4.76
C ALA A 40 2.38 -13.50 6.28
N ALA A 41 1.31 -13.66 7.05
CA ALA A 41 1.30 -13.64 8.51
C ALA A 41 1.83 -14.93 9.16
N HIS A 42 2.09 -15.99 8.38
CA HIS A 42 2.60 -17.25 8.94
C HIS A 42 3.90 -17.04 9.77
N PRO A 43 4.09 -17.71 10.93
CA PRO A 43 5.23 -17.49 11.83
C PRO A 43 6.60 -17.64 11.20
N ASP A 44 6.75 -18.57 10.24
CA ASP A 44 8.00 -18.78 9.50
C ASP A 44 8.34 -17.67 8.51
N ARG A 45 7.38 -16.79 8.20
CA ARG A 45 7.51 -15.72 7.19
C ARG A 45 7.49 -14.36 7.85
N LYS A 46 6.38 -14.03 8.53
CA LYS A 46 6.13 -12.73 9.16
C LYS A 46 6.48 -11.55 8.23
N TYR A 47 6.21 -11.69 6.93
CA TYR A 47 6.63 -10.73 5.91
C TYR A 47 5.93 -9.38 6.10
N THR A 48 6.63 -8.31 5.74
CA THR A 48 6.03 -6.97 5.70
C THR A 48 4.90 -6.98 4.68
N TYR A 49 3.68 -6.74 5.15
CA TYR A 49 2.49 -6.71 4.31
C TYR A 49 2.30 -5.31 3.75
N LEU A 50 2.28 -5.20 2.42
CA LEU A 50 2.12 -3.93 1.71
C LEU A 50 0.78 -3.88 1.00
N GLN A 51 -0.10 -2.97 1.42
CA GLN A 51 -1.36 -2.69 0.72
C GLN A 51 -1.18 -1.51 -0.23
N ALA A 52 -1.68 -1.61 -1.46
CA ALA A 52 -1.53 -0.58 -2.49
C ALA A 52 -2.84 -0.25 -3.24
N TYR A 53 -2.89 0.92 -3.87
CA TYR A 53 -3.90 1.32 -4.88
C TYR A 53 -5.37 1.13 -4.48
N SER A 54 -5.71 1.37 -3.21
CA SER A 54 -7.06 1.20 -2.66
C SER A 54 -7.52 2.47 -1.94
N PRO A 55 -8.84 2.74 -1.87
CA PRO A 55 -9.37 3.75 -0.94
C PRO A 55 -8.87 3.52 0.48
N PHE A 56 -8.61 4.59 1.23
CA PHE A 56 -7.91 4.48 2.52
C PHE A 56 -8.67 3.61 3.53
N ASP A 57 -10.00 3.66 3.58
CA ASP A 57 -10.77 2.79 4.47
C ASP A 57 -10.61 1.30 4.13
N SER A 58 -10.38 0.98 2.86
CA SER A 58 -10.04 -0.39 2.47
C SER A 58 -8.62 -0.75 2.86
N VAL A 59 -7.68 0.20 2.75
CA VAL A 59 -6.31 0.02 3.24
C VAL A 59 -6.34 -0.32 4.73
N GLN A 60 -6.98 0.53 5.54
CA GLN A 60 -7.08 0.32 6.98
C GLN A 60 -7.64 -1.09 7.30
N ARG A 61 -8.76 -1.46 6.67
CA ARG A 61 -9.39 -2.78 6.87
C ARG A 61 -8.45 -3.96 6.59
N TYR A 62 -7.66 -3.91 5.51
CA TYR A 62 -6.76 -5.01 5.17
C TYR A 62 -5.51 -5.06 6.04
N LEU A 63 -5.00 -3.90 6.48
CA LEU A 63 -3.89 -3.83 7.44
C LEU A 63 -4.34 -4.33 8.82
N ASP A 64 -5.55 -3.98 9.26
CA ASP A 64 -6.17 -4.50 10.48
C ASP A 64 -6.36 -6.04 10.35
N LEU A 65 -6.85 -6.53 9.20
CA LEU A 65 -7.00 -7.97 8.96
C LEU A 65 -5.68 -8.75 9.00
N TYR A 66 -4.56 -8.13 8.60
CA TYR A 66 -3.24 -8.76 8.74
C TYR A 66 -2.86 -8.92 10.22
N ARG A 67 -3.07 -7.88 11.04
CA ARG A 67 -2.84 -7.96 12.49
C ARG A 67 -3.77 -9.00 13.14
N ASP A 68 -5.05 -8.97 12.80
CA ASP A 68 -6.04 -9.92 13.32
C ASP A 68 -5.69 -11.35 12.92
N SER A 69 -5.22 -11.59 11.70
CA SER A 69 -4.78 -12.92 11.25
C SER A 69 -3.54 -13.39 12.01
N ALA A 70 -2.57 -12.51 12.24
CA ALA A 70 -1.38 -12.81 13.04
C ALA A 70 -1.74 -13.23 14.47
N GLU A 71 -2.64 -12.48 15.13
CA GLU A 71 -3.07 -12.76 16.49
C GLU A 71 -3.96 -14.02 16.56
N ARG A 72 -5.05 -14.05 15.77
CA ARG A 72 -6.06 -15.11 15.81
C ARG A 72 -5.54 -16.48 15.38
N LEU A 73 -4.68 -16.54 14.36
CA LEU A 73 -4.19 -17.81 13.82
C LEU A 73 -2.90 -18.27 14.47
N TYR A 74 -2.08 -17.34 14.96
CA TYR A 74 -0.69 -17.63 15.33
C TYR A 74 -0.26 -17.05 16.68
N GLY A 75 -1.12 -16.29 17.37
CA GLY A 75 -0.89 -15.80 18.73
C GLY A 75 0.27 -14.81 18.84
N TYR A 76 0.52 -14.00 17.80
CA TYR A 76 1.50 -12.92 17.88
C TYR A 76 0.94 -11.60 17.36
N THR A 77 1.35 -10.52 18.01
CA THR A 77 0.98 -9.16 17.60
C THR A 77 1.95 -8.64 16.53
N ALA A 78 1.42 -8.28 15.37
CA ALA A 78 2.22 -7.68 14.30
C ALA A 78 2.49 -6.18 14.59
N SER A 79 3.77 -5.80 14.65
CA SER A 79 4.17 -4.40 14.84
C SER A 79 3.92 -3.57 13.58
N SER A 80 3.92 -2.23 13.70
CA SER A 80 3.74 -1.37 12.53
C SER A 80 4.91 -1.44 11.54
N GLU A 81 6.08 -1.94 11.94
CA GLU A 81 7.20 -2.23 11.02
C GLU A 81 6.89 -3.36 10.04
N GLN A 82 5.94 -4.25 10.38
CA GLN A 82 5.45 -5.27 9.47
C GLN A 82 4.32 -4.76 8.56
N ILE A 83 3.90 -3.51 8.73
CA ILE A 83 2.79 -2.90 8.03
C ILE A 83 3.30 -1.83 7.08
N ALA A 84 3.00 -2.00 5.80
CA ALA A 84 3.36 -1.07 4.77
C ALA A 84 2.15 -0.61 3.96
N TRP A 85 2.21 0.65 3.52
CA TRP A 85 1.20 1.24 2.65
C TRP A 85 1.86 1.95 1.48
N SER A 86 1.37 1.69 0.26
CA SER A 86 1.78 2.37 -0.95
C SER A 86 0.66 3.27 -1.47
N THR A 87 0.98 4.54 -1.74
CA THR A 87 0.03 5.50 -2.30
C THR A 87 0.76 6.54 -3.16
N PRO A 88 0.11 7.06 -4.21
CA PRO A 88 0.62 8.23 -4.92
C PRO A 88 0.62 9.45 -4.02
N VAL A 89 1.73 10.19 -4.01
CA VAL A 89 1.91 11.40 -3.21
C VAL A 89 2.41 12.53 -4.11
N TYR A 90 1.73 13.67 -4.07
CA TYR A 90 2.18 14.91 -4.69
C TYR A 90 2.15 16.06 -3.69
N VAL A 91 3.24 16.83 -3.63
CA VAL A 91 3.35 17.99 -2.75
C VAL A 91 3.57 19.23 -3.61
N GLY A 92 2.62 20.16 -3.56
CA GLY A 92 2.73 21.49 -4.16
C GLY A 92 2.93 22.57 -3.10
N GLU A 93 3.11 23.83 -3.52
CA GLU A 93 3.27 24.95 -2.60
C GLU A 93 1.99 25.26 -1.82
N THR A 94 0.83 25.11 -2.47
CA THR A 94 -0.50 25.20 -1.87
C THR A 94 -1.34 23.99 -2.28
N ASP A 95 -2.48 23.78 -1.61
CA ASP A 95 -3.40 22.69 -1.97
C ASP A 95 -3.91 22.86 -3.41
N GLU A 96 -4.27 24.08 -3.81
CA GLU A 96 -4.77 24.39 -5.15
C GLU A 96 -3.69 24.18 -6.22
N ALA A 97 -2.46 24.64 -5.97
CA ALA A 97 -1.35 24.45 -6.90
C ALA A 97 -1.01 22.95 -7.05
N ALA A 98 -0.99 22.20 -5.94
CA ALA A 98 -0.73 20.77 -5.95
C ALA A 98 -1.76 20.02 -6.81
N ILE A 99 -3.05 20.32 -6.63
CA ILE A 99 -4.13 19.70 -7.39
C ILE A 99 -4.02 20.08 -8.87
N ALA A 100 -3.83 21.36 -9.19
CA ALA A 100 -3.74 21.83 -10.58
C ALA A 100 -2.57 21.20 -11.34
N GLU A 101 -1.40 21.09 -10.69
CA GLU A 101 -0.21 20.45 -11.25
C GLU A 101 -0.41 18.94 -11.41
N ALA A 102 -0.96 18.24 -10.41
CA ALA A 102 -1.08 16.78 -10.41
C ALA A 102 -2.25 16.22 -11.23
N ALA A 103 -3.37 16.95 -11.32
CA ALA A 103 -4.62 16.51 -11.95
C ALA A 103 -4.43 15.88 -13.34
N PRO A 104 -3.85 16.58 -14.34
CA PRO A 104 -3.78 16.04 -15.71
C PRO A 104 -2.97 14.73 -15.76
N HIS A 105 -1.96 14.60 -14.90
CA HIS A 105 -1.07 13.45 -14.88
C HIS A 105 -1.70 12.26 -14.14
N MET A 106 -2.33 12.51 -13.00
CA MET A 106 -3.01 11.47 -12.23
C MET A 106 -4.22 10.92 -12.99
N GLU A 107 -5.02 11.79 -13.60
CA GLU A 107 -6.17 11.38 -14.39
C GLU A 107 -5.74 10.61 -15.65
N SER A 108 -4.61 10.96 -16.28
CA SER A 108 -4.06 10.17 -17.39
C SER A 108 -3.70 8.74 -16.97
N LEU A 109 -3.16 8.55 -15.76
CA LEU A 109 -2.86 7.23 -15.21
C LEU A 109 -4.11 6.37 -15.10
N PHE A 110 -5.14 6.88 -14.46
CA PHE A 110 -6.35 6.12 -14.16
C PHE A 110 -7.31 6.00 -15.35
N ASN A 111 -7.33 6.97 -16.27
CA ASN A 111 -8.28 6.99 -17.38
C ASN A 111 -7.69 6.47 -18.71
N VAL A 112 -6.36 6.53 -18.88
CA VAL A 112 -5.72 6.16 -20.15
C VAL A 112 -4.81 4.96 -20.01
N PHE A 113 -3.91 4.93 -19.01
CA PHE A 113 -2.88 3.89 -18.94
C PHE A 113 -3.38 2.60 -18.28
N LEU A 114 -3.98 2.70 -17.09
CA LEU A 114 -4.47 1.51 -16.36
C LEU A 114 -5.61 0.76 -17.08
N PRO A 115 -6.61 1.42 -17.69
CA PRO A 115 -7.73 0.71 -18.32
C PRO A 115 -7.35 -0.05 -19.59
N LYS A 116 -6.21 0.25 -20.22
CA LYS A 116 -5.77 -0.38 -21.47
C LYS A 116 -5.13 -1.76 -21.26
N ILE A 117 -4.91 -2.18 -20.01
CA ILE A 117 -4.45 -3.54 -19.73
C ILE A 117 -5.60 -4.52 -20.02
N SER A 118 -5.34 -5.53 -20.85
CA SER A 118 -6.37 -6.51 -21.19
C SER A 118 -6.84 -7.27 -19.94
N GLN A 119 -8.12 -7.64 -19.90
CA GLN A 119 -8.67 -8.39 -18.76
C GLN A 119 -7.94 -9.71 -18.54
N THR A 120 -7.45 -10.36 -19.60
CA THR A 120 -6.69 -11.62 -19.51
C THR A 120 -5.28 -11.43 -18.97
N MET A 121 -4.65 -10.26 -19.19
CA MET A 121 -3.37 -9.92 -18.58
C MET A 121 -3.52 -9.55 -17.11
N PHE A 122 -4.59 -8.83 -16.76
CA PHE A 122 -4.83 -8.39 -15.39
C PHE A 122 -5.39 -9.52 -14.50
N PHE A 123 -6.23 -10.40 -15.08
CA PHE A 123 -6.85 -11.54 -14.40
C PHE A 123 -6.68 -12.82 -15.24
N PRO A 124 -5.48 -13.42 -15.26
CA PRO A 124 -5.30 -14.67 -15.96
C PRO A 124 -6.15 -15.79 -15.32
N PRO A 125 -6.63 -16.78 -16.11
CA PRO A 125 -7.41 -17.89 -15.58
C PRO A 125 -6.69 -18.62 -14.44
N GLY A 126 -7.37 -18.84 -13.32
CA GLY A 126 -6.81 -19.50 -12.13
C GLY A 126 -6.00 -18.59 -11.19
N TYR A 127 -5.86 -17.30 -11.49
CA TYR A 127 -5.10 -16.35 -10.67
C TYR A 127 -5.73 -16.06 -9.30
N MET A 128 -7.06 -16.01 -9.22
CA MET A 128 -7.78 -15.69 -8.00
C MET A 128 -8.82 -16.75 -7.67
N SER A 129 -9.11 -16.89 -6.38
CA SER A 129 -10.23 -17.70 -5.91
C SER A 129 -11.56 -17.14 -6.43
N ASN A 130 -12.56 -18.02 -6.59
CA ASN A 130 -13.90 -17.62 -7.01
C ASN A 130 -14.52 -16.57 -6.08
N GLN A 131 -14.19 -16.62 -4.78
CA GLN A 131 -14.67 -15.66 -3.79
C GLN A 131 -14.07 -14.27 -4.02
N SER A 132 -12.74 -14.20 -4.21
CA SER A 132 -12.04 -12.95 -4.53
C SER A 132 -12.52 -12.33 -5.84
N MET A 133 -12.77 -13.14 -6.87
CA MET A 133 -13.37 -12.68 -8.13
C MET A 133 -14.76 -12.04 -7.94
N LYS A 134 -15.63 -12.63 -7.10
CA LYS A 134 -16.97 -12.08 -6.83
C LYS A 134 -16.90 -10.70 -6.17
N ASN A 135 -16.02 -10.54 -5.19
CA ASN A 135 -15.81 -9.26 -4.49
C ASN A 135 -15.33 -8.17 -5.46
N ILE A 136 -14.40 -8.51 -6.35
CA ILE A 136 -13.88 -7.58 -7.36
C ILE A 136 -14.97 -7.16 -8.35
N MET A 137 -15.77 -8.10 -8.86
CA MET A 137 -16.85 -7.78 -9.79
C MET A 137 -17.91 -6.86 -9.16
N ALA A 138 -18.22 -7.04 -7.88
CA ALA A 138 -19.16 -6.18 -7.16
C ALA A 138 -18.64 -4.74 -7.06
N HIS A 139 -17.37 -4.55 -6.72
CA HIS A 139 -16.75 -3.22 -6.63
C HIS A 139 -16.54 -2.54 -7.99
N LYS A 140 -16.19 -3.29 -9.05
CA LYS A 140 -15.97 -2.74 -10.39
C LYS A 140 -17.26 -2.19 -11.02
N ARG A 141 -18.43 -2.73 -10.63
CA ARG A 141 -19.74 -2.26 -11.11
C ARG A 141 -20.10 -0.86 -10.59
N ALA A 142 -19.54 -0.47 -9.44
CA ALA A 142 -19.75 0.84 -8.81
C ALA A 142 -18.84 1.95 -9.40
N ALA A 143 -17.74 1.60 -10.06
CA ALA A 143 -16.76 2.54 -10.61
C ALA A 143 -17.04 2.89 -12.09
N ARG A 144 -18.27 3.30 -12.43
CA ARG A 144 -18.60 3.80 -13.78
C ARG A 144 -18.33 5.30 -13.87
N GLY A 145 -17.40 5.70 -14.73
CA GLY A 145 -17.04 7.11 -15.00
C GLY A 145 -15.53 7.32 -15.07
N GLY A 146 -15.10 8.40 -15.71
CA GLY A 146 -13.70 8.84 -15.63
C GLY A 146 -13.34 9.18 -14.18
N GLN A 147 -12.12 8.87 -13.76
CA GLN A 147 -11.59 9.25 -12.46
C GLN A 147 -11.12 10.70 -12.51
N VAL A 148 -11.58 11.51 -11.55
CA VAL A 148 -11.12 12.88 -11.33
C VAL A 148 -10.23 12.89 -10.09
N ILE A 149 -9.18 13.70 -10.06
CA ILE A 149 -8.24 13.71 -8.94
C ILE A 149 -8.91 14.01 -7.59
N GLN A 150 -9.93 14.88 -7.58
CA GLN A 150 -10.64 15.23 -6.35
C GLN A 150 -11.28 13.99 -5.70
N ASP A 151 -12.00 13.17 -6.47
CA ASP A 151 -12.59 11.93 -5.97
C ASP A 151 -11.53 10.95 -5.44
N MET A 152 -10.35 10.94 -6.04
CA MET A 152 -9.23 10.09 -5.63
C MET A 152 -8.60 10.58 -4.31
N ILE A 153 -8.52 11.90 -4.11
CA ILE A 153 -8.08 12.53 -2.86
C ILE A 153 -9.11 12.25 -1.76
N ASP A 154 -10.40 12.46 -2.03
CA ASP A 154 -11.49 12.29 -1.07
C ASP A 154 -11.60 10.83 -0.57
N LYS A 155 -11.41 9.85 -1.47
CA LYS A 155 -11.34 8.42 -1.13
C LYS A 155 -10.03 8.01 -0.49
N GLY A 156 -9.03 8.89 -0.46
CA GLY A 156 -7.69 8.64 0.04
C GLY A 156 -6.86 7.68 -0.80
N ILE A 157 -7.19 7.51 -2.09
CA ILE A 157 -6.40 6.75 -3.06
C ILE A 157 -5.07 7.47 -3.33
N VAL A 158 -5.13 8.80 -3.41
CA VAL A 158 -3.99 9.71 -3.63
C VAL A 158 -3.87 10.63 -2.41
N ILE A 159 -2.64 11.04 -2.08
CA ILE A 159 -2.37 12.18 -1.20
C ILE A 159 -1.84 13.31 -2.08
N CYS A 160 -2.56 14.43 -2.14
CA CYS A 160 -2.15 15.60 -2.92
C CYS A 160 -2.48 16.86 -2.13
N GLY A 161 -1.53 17.79 -2.02
CA GLY A 161 -1.76 19.07 -1.35
C GLY A 161 -0.47 19.82 -1.04
N SER A 162 -0.60 20.87 -0.23
CA SER A 162 0.48 21.58 0.44
C SER A 162 1.25 20.67 1.42
N PRO A 163 2.45 21.08 1.87
CA PRO A 163 3.21 20.25 2.80
C PRO A 163 2.47 19.97 4.11
N ASP A 164 1.73 20.96 4.63
CA ASP A 164 0.97 20.80 5.87
C ASP A 164 -0.21 19.82 5.69
N THR A 165 -0.97 19.94 4.60
CA THR A 165 -2.07 19.03 4.27
C THR A 165 -1.57 17.59 4.09
N VAL A 166 -0.48 17.40 3.35
CA VAL A 166 0.13 16.07 3.14
C VAL A 166 0.62 15.49 4.46
N ARG A 167 1.33 16.26 5.27
CA ARG A 167 1.82 15.83 6.60
C ARG A 167 0.68 15.42 7.51
N LYS A 168 -0.32 16.28 7.69
CA LYS A 168 -1.51 16.00 8.53
C LYS A 168 -2.23 14.74 8.07
N THR A 169 -2.38 14.57 6.75
CA THR A 169 -3.00 13.39 6.15
C THR A 169 -2.22 12.12 6.47
N ILE A 170 -0.89 12.13 6.33
CA ILE A 170 -0.07 10.95 6.65
C ILE A 170 -0.13 10.61 8.14
N VAL A 171 -0.06 11.62 9.02
CA VAL A 171 -0.15 11.44 10.47
C VAL A 171 -1.51 10.85 10.87
N ASP A 172 -2.62 11.40 10.37
CA ASP A 172 -3.96 10.85 10.62
C ASP A 172 -4.07 9.39 10.15
N ARG A 173 -3.60 9.11 8.94
CA ARG A 173 -3.65 7.76 8.36
C ARG A 173 -2.78 6.79 9.16
N HIS A 174 -1.62 7.22 9.66
CA HIS A 174 -0.80 6.41 10.56
C HIS A 174 -1.51 6.14 11.90
N HIS A 175 -2.14 7.15 12.52
CA HIS A 175 -2.91 6.94 13.74
C HIS A 175 -4.01 5.89 13.57
N ARG A 176 -4.62 5.82 12.38
CA ARG A 176 -5.71 4.90 12.06
C ARG A 176 -5.28 3.50 11.61
N ALA A 177 -4.17 3.38 10.87
CA ALA A 177 -3.77 2.13 10.22
C ALA A 177 -2.41 1.59 10.69
N GLY A 178 -1.60 2.39 11.38
CA GLY A 178 -0.34 1.99 12.00
C GLY A 178 0.65 1.42 10.99
N PHE A 179 0.88 2.07 9.86
CA PHE A 179 1.99 1.70 8.97
C PHE A 179 3.26 2.44 9.41
N GLN A 180 4.40 1.76 9.53
CA GLN A 180 5.70 2.44 9.64
C GLN A 180 6.45 2.48 8.30
N ASN A 181 6.01 1.69 7.32
CA ASN A 181 6.57 1.69 5.98
C ASN A 181 5.62 2.39 5.01
N LEU A 182 5.95 3.63 4.62
CA LEU A 182 5.21 4.36 3.60
C LEU A 182 6.00 4.35 2.27
N VAL A 183 5.43 3.75 1.24
CA VAL A 183 5.99 3.76 -0.12
C VAL A 183 5.28 4.84 -0.93
N CYS A 184 5.96 5.96 -1.16
CA CYS A 184 5.41 7.08 -1.92
C CYS A 184 5.65 6.89 -3.42
N MET A 185 4.60 6.78 -4.21
CA MET A 185 4.68 6.90 -5.67
C MET A 185 4.63 8.38 -6.05
N MET A 186 5.79 9.00 -6.23
CA MET A 186 5.91 10.44 -6.47
C MET A 186 6.06 10.83 -7.94
N GLN A 187 6.26 9.84 -8.82
CA GLN A 187 6.18 9.98 -10.27
C GLN A 187 5.00 9.11 -10.74
N PHE A 188 4.10 9.69 -11.54
CA PHE A 188 2.89 9.00 -11.98
C PHE A 188 2.40 9.52 -13.33
N GLY A 189 1.80 8.63 -14.11
CA GLY A 189 1.23 8.97 -15.42
C GLY A 189 2.23 9.71 -16.30
N THR A 190 1.86 10.92 -16.71
CA THR A 190 2.69 11.80 -17.55
C THR A 190 3.44 12.89 -16.77
N LEU A 191 3.56 12.78 -15.44
CA LEU A 191 4.16 13.82 -14.59
C LEU A 191 5.61 14.11 -15.03
N PRO A 192 5.93 15.36 -15.42
CA PRO A 192 7.27 15.78 -15.83
C PRO A 192 8.32 15.62 -14.73
N ALA A 193 9.58 15.54 -15.13
CA ALA A 193 10.72 15.34 -14.23
C ALA A 193 10.92 16.52 -13.28
N ASP A 194 10.73 17.76 -13.75
CA ASP A 194 10.85 18.99 -12.96
C ASP A 194 9.77 19.08 -11.87
N LEU A 195 8.51 18.75 -12.19
CA LEU A 195 7.44 18.66 -11.18
C LEU A 195 7.65 17.52 -10.19
N THR A 196 8.13 16.37 -10.68
CA THR A 196 8.49 15.23 -9.82
C THR A 196 9.60 15.63 -8.83
N GLU A 197 10.66 16.28 -9.32
CA GLU A 197 11.77 16.75 -8.48
C GLU A 197 11.30 17.81 -7.47
N LYS A 198 10.51 18.80 -7.91
CA LYS A 198 9.91 19.84 -7.05
C LYS A 198 9.14 19.20 -5.90
N SER A 199 8.24 18.27 -6.20
CA SER A 199 7.43 17.54 -5.21
C SER A 199 8.29 16.74 -4.23
N ILE A 200 9.33 16.04 -4.72
CA ILE A 200 10.27 15.30 -3.85
C ILE A 200 11.02 16.25 -2.92
N ARG A 201 11.48 17.41 -3.40
CA ARG A 201 12.17 18.41 -2.55
C ARG A 201 11.25 18.97 -1.47
N LEU A 202 10.01 19.30 -1.80
CA LEU A 202 9.02 19.76 -0.81
C LEU A 202 8.71 18.65 0.20
N PHE A 203 8.47 17.43 -0.25
CA PHE A 203 8.22 16.30 0.65
C PHE A 203 9.39 16.07 1.62
N THR A 204 10.62 16.05 1.11
CA THR A 204 11.80 15.76 1.94
C THR A 204 12.14 16.86 2.93
N SER A 205 11.92 18.13 2.57
CA SER A 205 12.24 19.28 3.43
C SER A 205 11.12 19.62 4.43
N GLU A 206 9.86 19.51 4.04
CA GLU A 206 8.72 20.04 4.81
C GLU A 206 7.82 18.94 5.42
N VAL A 207 7.72 17.78 4.77
CA VAL A 207 6.81 16.68 5.19
C VAL A 207 7.56 15.63 6.01
N LEU A 208 8.65 15.09 5.45
CA LEU A 208 9.40 13.97 6.00
C LEU A 208 9.86 14.20 7.46
N PRO A 209 10.36 15.38 7.87
CA PRO A 209 10.75 15.63 9.25
C PRO A 209 9.59 15.47 10.24
N GLY A 210 8.37 15.82 9.82
CA GLY A 210 7.17 15.75 10.66
C GLY A 210 6.57 14.35 10.79
N ILE A 211 6.97 13.40 9.94
CA ILE A 211 6.42 12.03 9.94
C ILE A 211 7.45 10.95 10.32
N ARG A 212 8.76 11.29 10.36
CA ARG A 212 9.84 10.33 10.63
C ARG A 212 9.77 9.66 12.01
N GLY A 213 9.14 10.33 12.98
CA GLY A 213 8.98 9.82 14.35
C GLY A 213 7.79 8.87 14.56
N LEU A 214 6.93 8.70 13.55
CA LEU A 214 5.72 7.89 13.68
C LEU A 214 6.05 6.42 13.89
N ASN A 215 5.53 5.84 14.97
CA ASN A 215 5.75 4.45 15.38
C ASN A 215 4.54 3.87 16.11
N ASP A 216 4.67 2.67 16.67
CA ASP A 216 3.59 1.95 17.38
C ASP A 216 2.91 2.78 18.49
N GLN A 217 3.64 3.68 19.17
CA GLN A 217 3.09 4.55 20.21
C GLN A 217 2.08 5.57 19.66
N ASN A 218 2.13 5.86 18.36
CA ASN A 218 1.21 6.77 17.71
C ASN A 218 0.01 6.03 17.09
N TYR A 219 0.06 4.71 16.95
CA TYR A 219 -1.04 3.94 16.40
C TYR A 219 -2.15 3.72 17.44
N ARG A 220 -3.37 4.14 17.11
CA ARG A 220 -4.53 4.10 18.02
C ARG A 220 -5.33 2.79 17.95
N GLY A 221 -4.96 1.86 17.07
CA GLY A 221 -5.71 0.63 16.90
C GLY A 221 -5.47 -0.40 18.02
N PHE A 222 -4.30 -0.41 18.65
CA PHE A 222 -4.01 -1.32 19.77
C PHE A 222 -4.94 -1.10 20.98
N GLU A 223 -5.40 0.13 21.20
CA GLU A 223 -6.33 0.46 22.29
C GLU A 223 -7.74 -0.10 22.05
N ARG A 224 -8.16 -0.26 20.78
CA ARG A 224 -9.49 -0.75 20.41
C ARG A 224 -9.66 -2.25 20.70
N THR A 225 -8.58 -3.02 20.61
CA THR A 225 -8.60 -4.47 20.85
C THR A 225 -8.77 -4.79 22.34
N ASN A 226 -8.23 -3.96 23.24
CA ASN A 226 -8.35 -4.14 24.68
C ASN A 226 -9.75 -3.82 25.22
N ALA A 227 -10.45 -2.82 24.66
CA ALA A 227 -11.80 -2.46 25.08
C ALA A 227 -12.90 -3.43 24.59
N ALA A 228 -12.60 -4.30 23.62
CA ALA A 228 -13.53 -5.33 23.14
C ALA A 228 -13.33 -6.70 23.84
N ALA A 229 -12.32 -6.80 24.71
CA ALA A 229 -11.99 -8.00 25.48
C ALA A 229 -12.42 -7.92 26.96
N GLU A 230 -13.02 -6.80 27.38
CA GLU A 230 -13.75 -6.61 28.65
C GLU A 230 -15.27 -6.70 28.42
#